data_AF-A0A914D104-F1
#
_entry.id   AF-A0A914D104-F1
#
_cell.length_a   1.000
_cell.length_b   1.000
_cell.length_c   1.000
_cell.angle_alpha   90.00
_cell.angle_beta   90.00
_cell.angle_gamma   90.00
#
_symmetry.space_group_name_H-M   'P 1'
#
loop_
_entity.id
_entity.type
_entity.pdbx_description
1 polymer ?
#
loop_
_entity_poly.entity_id
_entity_poly.type
_entity_poly.pdbx_seq_one_letter_code
_entity_poly.pdbx_strand_id
1 'polypeptide(L)' 'MATEFARLMCGGLFIMEHFRKRSMFKAPSVDRSAEKSLVKAWNAIPQEVIGRAVDDFPKRLKKCIDAQGGHFENK' A
#
# COMPACT_ATOMS: atom_id res chain seq x y z
N MET A 1 15.51 -0.46 21.48
CA MET A 1 14.05 -0.63 21.27
C MET A 1 13.32 0.63 20.79
N ALA A 2 13.96 1.80 20.66
CA ALA A 2 13.36 3.00 20.07
C ALA A 2 13.76 3.25 18.59
N THR A 3 14.80 2.57 18.11
CA THR A 3 15.44 2.81 16.81
C THR A 3 14.77 2.08 15.63
N GLU A 4 13.96 1.06 15.90
CA GLU A 4 13.29 0.25 14.86
C GLU A 4 11.94 0.85 14.45
N PHE A 5 11.22 1.47 15.40
CA PHE A 5 9.99 2.21 15.14
C PHE A 5 10.22 3.46 14.28
N ALA A 6 11.38 4.12 14.44
CA ALA A 6 11.78 5.24 13.60
C ALA A 6 12.01 4.85 12.12
N ARG A 7 12.43 3.60 11.85
CA ARG A 7 12.56 3.08 10.48
C ARG A 7 11.20 2.82 9.82
N LEU A 8 10.18 2.42 10.58
CA LEU A 8 8.81 2.30 10.08
C LEU A 8 8.16 3.66 9.82
N MET A 9 8.44 4.68 10.63
CA MET A 9 7.88 6.03 10.46
C MET A 9 8.44 6.79 9.24
N CYS A 10 9.65 6.46 8.76
CA CYS A 10 10.14 6.90 7.45
C CYS A 10 9.47 6.19 6.26
N GLY A 11 8.73 5.10 6.51
CA GLY A 11 8.14 4.24 5.48
C GLY A 11 6.86 4.79 4.82
N GLY A 12 6.15 5.70 5.48
CA GLY A 12 4.92 6.29 4.93
C GLY A 12 5.16 7.07 3.63
N LEU A 13 6.30 7.76 3.52
CA LEU A 13 6.71 8.47 2.30
C LEU A 13 7.27 7.50 1.23
N PHE A 14 7.85 6.37 1.67
CA PHE A 14 8.48 5.40 0.78
C PHE A 14 7.46 4.55 0.03
N ILE A 15 6.33 4.19 0.64
CA ILE A 15 5.28 3.41 -0.03
C ILE A 15 4.65 4.22 -1.17
N MET A 16 4.38 5.52 -0.95
CA MET A 16 3.90 6.43 -1.99
C MET A 16 4.92 6.58 -3.14
N GLU A 17 6.20 6.75 -2.82
CA GLU A 17 7.24 6.89 -3.84
C GLU A 17 7.49 5.58 -4.63
N HIS A 18 7.37 4.43 -3.97
CA HIS A 18 7.51 3.13 -4.60
C HIS A 18 6.29 2.77 -5.46
N PHE A 19 5.08 3.20 -5.07
CA PHE A 19 3.88 3.10 -5.88
C PHE A 19 4.00 3.98 -7.14
N ARG A 20 4.50 5.22 -6.98
CA ARG A 20 4.76 6.16 -8.08
C ARG A 20 5.83 5.66 -9.07
N LYS A 21 6.90 5.04 -8.57
CA LYS A 21 8.00 4.53 -9.43
C LYS A 21 7.67 3.21 -10.13
N ARG A 22 6.72 2.41 -9.61
CA ARG A 22 6.40 1.07 -10.12
C ARG A 22 5.07 1.00 -10.88
N SER A 23 4.22 2.02 -10.77
CA SER A 23 3.10 2.19 -11.70
C SER A 23 3.66 2.50 -13.09
N MET A 24 3.80 1.47 -13.91
CA MET A 24 3.91 1.56 -15.37
C MET A 24 2.57 2.03 -15.98
N PHE A 25 1.98 3.06 -15.38
CA PHE A 25 0.94 3.87 -15.99
C PHE A 25 1.66 5.08 -16.55
N LYS A 26 2.02 5.01 -17.83
CA LYS A 26 2.31 6.23 -18.59
C LYS A 26 1.02 7.02 -18.58
N ALA A 27 0.87 7.92 -17.61
CA ALA A 27 -0.41 8.53 -17.37
C ALA A 27 -0.74 9.46 -18.56
N PRO A 28 -1.84 9.21 -19.30
CA PRO A 28 -2.33 10.22 -20.23
C PRO A 28 -2.69 11.43 -19.37
N SER A 29 -1.97 12.54 -19.54
CA SER A 29 -2.18 13.84 -18.88
C SER A 29 -3.00 13.75 -17.59
N VAL A 30 -2.37 13.36 -16.47
CA VAL A 30 -3.08 13.25 -15.18
C VAL A 30 -3.83 14.56 -14.95
N ASP A 31 -5.16 14.47 -14.93
CA ASP A 31 -5.99 15.60 -14.53
C ASP A 31 -5.61 15.95 -13.09
N ARG A 32 -5.13 17.18 -12.88
CA ARG A 32 -4.75 17.67 -11.54
C ARG A 32 -5.92 17.56 -10.55
N SER A 33 -7.16 17.54 -11.04
CA SER A 33 -8.34 17.29 -10.20
C SER A 33 -8.36 15.85 -9.67
N ALA A 34 -8.02 14.86 -10.51
CA ALA A 34 -7.94 13.46 -10.11
C ALA A 34 -6.81 13.23 -9.10
N GLU A 35 -5.64 13.85 -9.29
CA GLU A 35 -4.53 13.77 -8.34
C GLU A 35 -4.93 14.33 -6.96
N LYS A 36 -5.54 15.52 -6.91
CA LYS A 36 -6.03 16.11 -5.65
C LYS A 36 -7.08 15.24 -4.97
N SER A 37 -7.97 14.64 -5.75
CA SER A 37 -9.03 13.75 -5.24
C SER A 37 -8.44 12.47 -4.65
N LEU A 38 -7.42 11.89 -5.28
CA LEU A 38 -6.71 10.72 -4.76
C LEU A 38 -5.94 11.03 -3.48
N VAL A 39 -5.24 12.17 -3.41
CA VAL A 39 -4.53 12.59 -2.19
C VAL A 39 -5.52 12.81 -1.05
N LYS A 40 -6.67 13.44 -1.31
CA LYS A 40 -7.73 13.62 -0.31
C LYS A 40 -8.28 12.28 0.17
N ALA A 41 -8.54 11.35 -0.75
CA ALA A 41 -9.01 10.02 -0.41
C ALA A 41 -7.98 9.25 0.43
N TRP A 42 -6.70 9.30 0.06
CA TRP A 42 -5.60 8.67 0.80
C TRP A 42 -5.51 9.17 2.24
N ASN A 43 -5.53 10.50 2.42
CA ASN A 43 -5.45 11.11 3.75
C ASN A 43 -6.70 10.87 4.60
N ALA A 44 -7.82 10.49 3.99
CA ALA A 44 -9.06 10.16 4.71
C ALA A 44 -9.10 8.69 5.18
N ILE A 45 -8.17 7.83 4.73
CA ILE A 45 -8.12 6.43 5.17
C ILE A 45 -7.64 6.38 6.63
N PRO A 46 -8.43 5.79 7.55
CA PRO A 46 -8.00 5.64 8.94
C PRO A 46 -6.74 4.77 9.04
N GLN A 47 -5.79 5.15 9.89
CA GLN A 47 -4.54 4.39 10.09
C GLN A 47 -4.80 2.94 10.53
N GLU A 48 -5.87 2.69 11.28
CA GLU A 48 -6.28 1.33 11.67
C GLU A 48 -6.62 0.43 10.48
N VAL A 49 -7.12 0.98 9.37
CA VAL A 49 -7.42 0.22 8.15
C VAL A 49 -6.12 -0.15 7.45
N ILE A 50 -5.17 0.79 7.41
CA ILE A 50 -3.83 0.56 6.86
C ILE A 50 -3.10 -0.49 7.71
N GLY A 51 -3.16 -0.36 9.04
CA GLY A 51 -2.59 -1.31 9.99
C GLY A 51 -3.12 -2.72 9.78
N ARG A 52 -4.44 -2.90 9.74
CA ARG A 52 -5.07 -4.21 9.45
C ARG A 52 -4.61 -4.80 8.12
N ALA A 53 -4.50 -3.98 7.07
CA ALA A 53 -4.03 -4.44 5.77
C ALA A 53 -2.57 -4.93 5.80
N VAL A 54 -1.71 -4.27 6.59
CA VAL A 54 -0.32 -4.70 6.82
C VAL A 54 -0.27 -5.98 7.66
N ASP A 55 -1.06 -6.06 8.73
CA ASP A 55 -1.14 -7.22 9.62
C ASP A 55 -1.69 -8.48 8.92
N ASP A 56 -2.59 -8.31 7.95
CA ASP A 56 -3.14 -9.39 7.15
C ASP A 56 -2.25 -9.82 5.98
N PHE A 57 -1.22 -9.03 5.63
CA PHE A 57 -0.32 -9.33 4.52
C PHE A 57 0.40 -10.69 4.68
N PRO A 58 0.97 -11.05 5.85
CA PRO A 58 1.56 -12.38 6.04
C PRO A 58 0.57 -13.53 5.82
N LYS A 59 -0.71 -13.35 6.21
CA LYS A 59 -1.76 -14.36 6.02
C LYS A 59 -2.06 -14.54 4.53
N ARG A 60 -2.14 -13.43 3.78
CA ARG A 60 -2.32 -13.46 2.32
C ARG A 60 -1.12 -14.07 1.61
N LEU A 61 0.10 -13.76 2.05
CA LEU A 61 1.32 -14.33 1.49
C LEU A 61 1.35 -15.85 1.70
N LYS A 62 0.97 -16.33 2.89
CA LYS A 62 0.87 -17.77 3.16
C LYS A 62 -0.09 -18.46 2.21
N LYS A 63 -1.31 -17.92 2.03
CA LYS A 63 -2.29 -18.46 1.08
C LYS A 63 -1.75 -18.47 -0.36
N CYS A 64 -0.98 -17.46 -0.76
CA CYS A 64 -0.31 -17.41 -2.06
C CYS A 64 0.71 -18.54 -2.23
N ILE A 65 1.52 -18.79 -1.20
CA ILE A 65 2.50 -19.88 -1.19
C ILE A 65 1.78 -21.23 -1.27
N ASP A 66 0.72 -21.42 -0.47
CA ASP A 66 -0.09 -22.65 -0.47
C ASP A 66 -0.75 -22.88 -1.84
N ALA A 67 -1.16 -21.81 -2.52
CA ALA A 67 -1.69 -21.84 -3.88
C ALA A 67 -0.61 -21.94 -4.97
N GLN A 68 0.67 -22.07 -4.61
CA GLN A 68 1.83 -22.09 -5.53
C GLN A 68 1.85 -20.88 -6.48
N GLY A 69 1.46 -19.71 -5.98
CA GLY A 69 1.34 -18.48 -6.77
C GLY A 69 0.04 -18.36 -7.56
N GLY A 70 -0.87 -19.34 -7.46
CA GLY A 70 -2.21 -19.31 -8.04
C GLY A 70 -3.18 -18.36 -7.33
N HIS A 71 -4.37 -18.19 -7.91
CA HIS A 71 -5.43 -17.38 -7.30
C HIS A 71 -5.95 -18.02 -6.00
N PHE A 72 -6.21 -17.20 -4.99
CA PHE A 72 -6.81 -17.62 -3.73
C PHE A 72 -7.82 -16.57 -3.25
N GLU A 73 -8.91 -17.03 -2.65
CA GLU A 73 -9.90 -16.15 -2.03
C GLU A 73 -9.43 -15.74 -0.63
N ASN A 74 -9.60 -14.45 -0.31
CA ASN A 74 -9.44 -13.97 1.05
C ASN A 74 -10.83 -13.85 1.70
N LYS A 75 -11.31 -14.96 2.29
CA LYS A 75 -12.43 -14.96 3.25
C LYS A 75 -11.99 -14.38 4.58
#